data_AF-X0T272-F1
#
_entry.id   AF-X0T272-F1
#
_cell.length_a   1.000
_cell.length_b   1.000
_cell.length_c   1.000
_cell.angle_alpha   90.00
_cell.angle_beta   90.00
_cell.angle_gamma   90.00
#
_symmetry.space_group_name_H-M   'P 1'
#
loop_
_entity.id
_entity.type
_entity.pdbx_description
1 polymer ?
#
loop_
_entity_poly.entity_id
_entity_poly.type
_entity_poly.pdbx_seq_one_letter_code
_entity_poly.pdbx_strand_id
1 'polypeptide(L)' 'DSHVEHWLNGEKVVEYELWDDEWTEKVKNSKWSEYPKYGLAPAGHISLQDHGSKTWFRNIKIREL' A
#
# COMPACT_ATOMS: atom_id res chain seq x y z
N ASP A 1 -6.26 12.77 -1.99
CA ASP A 1 -5.98 12.12 -3.27
C ASP A 1 -6.01 10.60 -3.05
N SER A 2 -6.66 9.84 -3.93
CA SER A 2 -6.77 8.37 -3.88
C SER A 2 -5.73 7.67 -4.76
N HIS A 3 -5.00 8.44 -5.57
CA HIS A 3 -4.04 7.92 -6.52
C HIS A 3 -2.79 7.36 -5.81
N VAL A 4 -2.38 6.13 -6.15
CA VAL A 4 -1.21 5.47 -5.57
C VAL A 4 -0.28 4.94 -6.64
N GLU A 5 1.00 5.24 -6.51
CA GLU A 5 2.07 4.70 -7.35
C GLU A 5 3.11 3.95 -6.50
N HIS A 6 3.58 2.81 -7.02
CA HIS A 6 4.76 2.13 -6.49
C HIS A 6 5.92 2.25 -7.48
N TRP A 7 7.10 2.58 -6.95
CA TRP A 7 8.33 2.75 -7.71
C TRP A 7 9.42 1.84 -7.18
N LEU A 8 10.17 1.20 -8.08
CA LEU A 8 11.29 0.33 -7.75
C LEU A 8 12.48 0.65 -8.68
N ASN A 9 13.66 0.90 -8.10
CA ASN A 9 14.88 1.22 -8.84
C ASN A 9 14.74 2.37 -9.88
N GLY A 10 13.85 3.32 -9.63
CA GLY A 10 13.62 4.48 -10.50
C GLY A 10 12.54 4.28 -11.57
N GLU A 11 11.90 3.10 -11.62
CA GLU A 11 10.83 2.80 -12.57
C GLU A 11 9.49 2.65 -11.86
N LYS A 12 8.41 3.17 -12.47
CA LYS A 12 7.04 2.96 -11.99
C LYS A 12 6.62 1.53 -12.33
N VAL A 13 6.25 0.75 -11.31
CA VAL A 13 5.89 -0.67 -11.46
C VAL A 13 4.41 -0.94 -11.28
N VAL A 14 3.70 -0.10 -10.53
CA VAL A 14 2.26 -0.22 -10.26
C VAL A 14 1.65 1.17 -10.10
N GLU A 15 0.44 1.33 -10.59
CA GLU A 15 -0.40 2.53 -10.47
C GLU A 15 -1.86 2.09 -10.30
N TYR A 16 -2.59 2.71 -9.37
CA TYR A 16 -4.00 2.41 -9.12
C TYR A 16 -4.69 3.52 -8.32
N GLU A 17 -6.02 3.50 -8.35
CA GLU A 17 -6.86 4.32 -7.48
C GLU A 17 -7.30 3.52 -6.26
N LEU A 18 -7.22 4.12 -5.09
CA LEU A 18 -7.90 3.61 -3.90
C LEU A 18 -9.40 3.90 -3.97
N TRP A 19 -10.20 2.99 -3.41
CA TRP A 19 -11.64 3.19 -3.15
C TRP A 19 -12.54 3.31 -4.38
N ASP A 20 -12.05 3.00 -5.57
CA ASP A 20 -12.89 2.81 -6.75
C ASP A 20 -13.49 1.39 -6.80
N ASP A 21 -14.34 1.14 -7.80
CA ASP A 21 -15.00 -0.16 -7.97
C ASP A 21 -13.97 -1.28 -8.25
N GLU A 22 -12.89 -0.97 -8.99
CA GLU A 22 -11.84 -1.93 -9.30
C GLU A 22 -11.06 -2.35 -8.05
N TRP A 23 -10.65 -1.41 -7.21
CA TRP A 23 -10.01 -1.65 -5.92
C TRP A 23 -10.92 -2.47 -5.01
N THR A 24 -12.20 -2.10 -4.93
CA THR A 24 -13.19 -2.80 -4.10
C THR A 24 -13.31 -4.26 -4.52
N GLU A 25 -13.37 -4.52 -5.83
CA GLU A 25 -13.42 -5.88 -6.36
C GLU A 25 -12.12 -6.66 -6.11
N LYS A 26 -10.96 -6.01 -6.25
CA LYS A 26 -9.66 -6.63 -5.90
C LYS A 26 -9.61 -7.03 -4.43
N VAL A 27 -10.07 -6.19 -3.51
CA VAL A 27 -10.07 -6.51 -2.06
C VAL A 27 -10.97 -7.70 -1.76
N LYS A 28 -12.20 -7.73 -2.32
CA LYS A 28 -13.13 -8.86 -2.16
C LYS A 28 -12.54 -10.19 -2.63
N ASN A 29 -11.74 -10.18 -3.69
CA ASN A 29 -11.10 -11.37 -4.26
C ASN A 29 -9.69 -11.64 -3.70
N SER A 30 -9.25 -10.92 -2.66
CA SER A 30 -7.93 -11.07 -2.06
C SER A 30 -7.99 -11.79 -0.72
N LYS A 31 -6.82 -12.08 -0.14
CA LYS A 31 -6.68 -12.58 1.23
C LYS A 31 -7.23 -11.63 2.31
N TRP A 32 -7.63 -10.41 1.94
CA TRP A 32 -8.15 -9.39 2.85
C TRP A 32 -9.68 -9.31 2.88
N SER A 33 -10.38 -10.19 2.17
CA SER A 33 -11.85 -10.19 2.05
C SER A 33 -12.58 -10.28 3.40
N GLU A 34 -12.00 -10.97 4.38
CA GLU A 34 -12.55 -11.11 5.73
C GLU A 34 -12.26 -9.91 6.66
N TYR A 35 -11.50 -8.91 6.18
CA TYR A 35 -11.09 -7.74 6.95
C TYR A 35 -11.84 -6.49 6.47
N PRO A 36 -13.05 -6.21 6.98
CA PRO A 36 -13.96 -5.20 6.41
C PRO A 36 -13.45 -3.76 6.48
N LYS A 37 -12.34 -3.50 7.20
CA LYS A 37 -11.71 -2.18 7.32
C LYS A 37 -10.39 -2.05 6.54
N TYR A 38 -9.98 -3.09 5.82
CA TYR A 38 -8.71 -3.11 5.10
C TYR A 38 -8.65 -1.98 4.07
N GLY A 39 -7.64 -1.12 4.16
CA GLY A 39 -7.38 -0.05 3.19
C GLY A 39 -8.43 1.07 3.12
N LEU A 40 -9.34 1.17 4.09
CA LEU A 40 -10.38 2.23 4.12
C LEU A 40 -10.01 3.49 4.90
N ALA A 41 -8.92 3.46 5.67
CA ALA A 41 -8.52 4.61 6.48
C ALA A 41 -7.89 5.70 5.59
N PRO A 42 -8.35 6.97 5.67
CA PRO A 42 -7.79 8.06 4.85
C PRO A 42 -6.40 8.51 5.33
N ALA A 43 -6.00 8.12 6.54
CA ALA A 43 -4.69 8.38 7.11
C ALA A 43 -4.27 7.21 8.02
N GLY A 44 -2.96 7.03 8.18
CA GLY A 44 -2.40 5.94 8.97
C GLY A 44 -0.88 6.06 9.13
N HIS A 45 -0.28 5.02 9.70
CA HIS A 45 1.17 4.93 9.90
C HIS A 45 1.86 4.24 8.70
N ILE A 46 3.12 4.59 8.46
CA ILE A 46 4.02 3.80 7.59
C ILE A 46 4.63 2.69 8.43
N SER A 47 4.58 1.44 7.92
CA SER A 47 5.06 0.26 8.65
C SER A 47 6.14 -0.48 7.85
N LEU A 48 7.18 -0.93 8.55
CA LEU A 48 8.16 -1.90 8.04
C LEU A 48 7.89 -3.24 8.75
N GLN A 49 7.69 -4.30 7.99
CA GLN A 49 7.40 -5.63 8.55
C GLN A 49 8.65 -6.51 8.55
N ASP A 50 8.78 -7.33 9.60
CA ASP A 50 9.73 -8.44 9.67
C ASP A 50 8.93 -9.76 9.70
N HIS A 51 9.21 -10.64 8.74
CA HIS A 51 8.60 -11.97 8.62
C HIS A 51 9.60 -13.11 8.92
N GLY A 52 10.64 -12.84 9.72
CA GLY A 52 11.55 -13.86 10.27
C GLY A 52 12.88 -14.00 9.53
N SER A 53 13.26 -13.00 8.72
CA SER A 53 14.55 -12.96 8.01
C SER A 53 15.20 -11.59 8.11
N LYS A 54 16.53 -11.55 8.18
CA LYS A 54 17.26 -10.29 8.34
C LYS A 54 17.06 -9.39 7.12
N THR A 55 16.52 -8.20 7.37
CA THR A 55 16.33 -7.15 6.38
C THR A 55 16.91 -5.84 6.94
N TRP A 56 17.57 -5.04 6.09
CA TRP A 56 18.19 -3.78 6.49
C TRP A 56 17.60 -2.62 5.70
N PHE A 57 17.20 -1.56 6.39
CA PHE A 57 16.65 -0.35 5.80
C PHE A 57 17.55 0.84 6.13
N ARG A 58 17.70 1.76 5.18
CA ARG A 58 18.35 3.07 5.38
C ARG A 58 17.72 4.09 4.42
N ASN A 59 17.96 5.37 4.67
CA ASN A 59 17.47 6.47 3.82
C ASN A 59 15.93 6.54 3.71
N ILE A 60 15.21 6.22 4.79
CA ILE A 60 13.74 6.36 4.86
C ILE A 60 13.42 7.85 4.98
N LYS A 61 12.66 8.38 4.02
CA LYS A 61 12.30 9.80 3.93
C LYS A 61 10.82 9.92 3.59
N ILE A 62 10.19 11.00 4.03
CA ILE A 62 8.79 11.30 3.77
C ILE A 62 8.65 12.77 3.33
N ARG A 63 7.72 13.02 2.42
CA ARG A 63 7.28 14.36 2.02
C ARG A 63 5.75 14.37 2.07
N GLU A 64 5.18 15.27 2.86
CA GLU A 64 3.74 15.52 2.88
C GLU A 64 3.31 16.27 1.59
N LEU A 65 2.12 15.96 1.08
CA LEU A 65 1.59 16.42 -0.20
C LEU A 65 0.32 17.24 0.00
#